data_AF-A0A956YYD5-F1
#
_entry.id   AF-A0A956YYD5-F1
#
_cell.length_a   1.000
_cell.length_b   1.000
_cell.length_c   1.000
_cell.angle_alpha   90.00
_cell.angle_beta   90.00
_cell.angle_gamma   90.00
#
_symmetry.space_group_name_H-M   'P 1'
#
loop_
_entity.id
_entity.type
_entity.pdbx_description
1 polymer ?
#
loop_
_entity_poly.entity_id
_entity_poly.type
_entity_poly.pdbx_seq_one_letter_code
_entity_poly.pdbx_strand_id
1 'polypeptide(L)'
;MKLLPQAIAGLVAHAVQAAQAAGDLPAFDLPVFDIRPPKRPEQGDYAASVALALAKTAGMPPLEIAKRIAKYLPPTDFVGSVDIAPPGYINFRLSDTWLKQQVETIIAEGESAFALDIGAGKRAQVEFVSANPTGPLTVGRTRGGVIGDSTARVLEAAGYKVEREYYFNNAGRQMRNLGNSLRLRYLQALGRTVELPDDDSFYQGKYLIDFANDLVKERGDALADADWQPFKDYAEQHMFEWIKSSLARIQIRHDVFFNENSLYESGAIWKVLEELQERGYVYKAVLPEDADPEDVADNDSKDEAVWFRSTQFGDTKDRVLVKSSGEPTYTLPDIAYHANKIERGFDLMVNILGSDHLVQAQVVKYGLMALGLDPSKVRVIINQMVLVMQDGKPVRGSTRRAIFDTLDDLIDETSPDAVRYLMLARSPDSQHTFDLDLAVKQSNDNPVYYIQNAHVRCAGIFREAAARGVSDDGADVSLLSADELRFIRKALELGEVIEVAARNLEAYRVAFYAQELAQTFHPIYDSVRALHSEVPPELQKARLRFYRAAQVVFKRVLTLMGMTAPDYM
;
A
#
# COMPACT_ATOMS: atom_id res chain seq x y z
N MET A 1 3.31 -19.26 8.90
CA MET A 1 3.01 -19.05 10.33
C MET A 1 1.51 -19.06 10.66
N LYS A 2 1.10 -19.43 11.88
CA LYS A 2 -0.30 -19.50 12.35
C LYS A 2 -0.82 -18.12 12.78
N LEU A 3 -2.02 -17.72 12.34
CA LEU A 3 -2.72 -16.53 12.85
C LEU A 3 -3.37 -16.85 14.20
N LEU A 4 -2.78 -16.34 15.29
CA LEU A 4 -3.20 -16.66 16.65
C LEU A 4 -4.65 -16.28 16.95
N PRO A 5 -5.18 -15.10 16.57
CA PRO A 5 -6.59 -14.76 16.79
C PRO A 5 -7.55 -15.76 16.14
N GLN A 6 -7.28 -16.16 14.90
CA GLN A 6 -8.11 -17.13 14.18
C GLN A 6 -8.03 -18.52 14.81
N ALA A 7 -6.83 -18.95 15.19
CA ALA A 7 -6.63 -20.23 15.86
C ALA A 7 -7.38 -20.28 17.20
N ILE A 8 -7.27 -19.22 18.02
CA ILE A 8 -7.99 -19.12 19.30
C ILE A 8 -9.50 -19.05 19.07
N ALA A 9 -9.97 -18.30 18.07
CA ALA A 9 -11.39 -18.26 17.72
C ALA A 9 -11.92 -19.66 17.36
N GLY A 10 -11.14 -20.45 16.61
CA GLY A 10 -11.45 -21.85 16.32
C GLY A 10 -11.54 -22.73 17.56
N LEU A 11 -10.61 -22.58 18.52
CA LEU A 11 -10.66 -23.30 19.80
C LEU A 11 -11.91 -22.96 20.60
N VAL A 12 -12.24 -21.66 20.67
CA VAL A 12 -13.42 -21.17 21.39
C VAL A 12 -14.70 -21.67 20.73
N ALA A 13 -14.78 -21.64 19.40
CA ALA A 13 -15.93 -22.15 18.65
C ALA A 13 -16.14 -23.65 18.89
N HIS A 14 -15.07 -24.44 18.84
CA HIS A 14 -15.11 -25.86 19.15
C HIS A 14 -15.57 -26.12 20.58
N ALA A 15 -15.05 -25.37 21.55
CA ALA A 15 -15.42 -25.49 22.95
C ALA A 15 -16.90 -25.15 23.20
N VAL A 16 -17.45 -24.15 22.51
CA VAL A 16 -18.89 -23.83 22.55
C VAL A 16 -19.71 -25.01 22.03
N GLN A 17 -19.36 -25.57 20.88
CA GLN A 17 -20.07 -26.72 20.30
C GLN A 17 -20.01 -27.95 21.21
N ALA A 18 -18.86 -28.24 21.81
CA ALA A 18 -18.69 -29.33 22.76
C ALA A 18 -19.53 -29.12 24.04
N ALA A 19 -19.57 -27.90 24.56
CA ALA A 19 -20.42 -27.55 25.70
C ALA A 19 -21.91 -27.70 25.38
N GLN A 20 -22.34 -27.36 24.16
CA GLN A 20 -23.71 -27.59 23.70
C GLN A 20 -24.04 -29.08 23.58
N ALA A 21 -23.14 -29.87 22.97
CA ALA A 21 -23.31 -31.31 22.82
C ALA A 21 -23.39 -32.05 24.17
N ALA A 22 -22.69 -31.56 25.19
CA ALA A 22 -22.72 -32.10 26.54
C ALA A 22 -23.93 -31.63 27.38
N GLY A 23 -24.76 -30.72 26.86
CA GLY A 23 -25.88 -30.12 27.59
C GLY A 23 -25.47 -29.06 28.62
N ASP A 24 -24.19 -28.67 28.67
CA ASP A 24 -23.69 -27.60 29.54
C ASP A 24 -24.06 -26.21 28.98
N LEU A 25 -24.26 -26.06 27.67
CA LEU A 25 -24.84 -24.85 27.08
C LEU A 25 -26.11 -25.19 26.28
N PRO A 26 -27.11 -24.29 26.22
CA PRO A 26 -28.25 -24.46 25.34
C PRO A 26 -27.85 -24.37 23.87
N ALA A 27 -28.67 -24.93 22.98
CA ALA A 27 -28.47 -24.81 21.54
C ALA A 27 -28.73 -23.37 21.08
N PHE A 28 -27.78 -22.80 20.34
CA PHE A 28 -27.85 -21.49 19.71
C PHE A 28 -26.81 -21.39 18.59
N ASP A 29 -27.02 -20.44 17.69
CA ASP A 29 -26.02 -20.06 16.69
C ASP A 29 -24.90 -19.23 17.34
N LEU A 30 -23.66 -19.57 17.00
CA LEU A 30 -22.48 -18.86 17.48
C LEU A 30 -22.38 -17.49 16.77
N PRO A 31 -22.46 -16.35 17.48
CA PRO A 31 -22.27 -15.05 16.87
C PRO A 31 -20.83 -14.86 16.41
N VAL A 32 -20.60 -13.88 15.53
CA VAL A 32 -19.25 -13.39 15.28
C VAL A 32 -18.72 -12.74 16.56
N PHE A 33 -17.53 -13.14 16.98
CA PHE A 33 -16.82 -12.55 18.11
C PHE A 33 -15.36 -12.34 17.75
N ASP A 34 -14.74 -11.40 18.45
CA ASP A 34 -13.35 -11.07 18.21
C ASP A 34 -12.44 -11.69 19.27
N ILE A 35 -11.25 -12.05 18.82
CA ILE A 35 -10.09 -12.30 19.67
C ILE A 35 -9.18 -11.08 19.55
N ARG A 36 -8.91 -10.41 20.67
CA ARG A 36 -8.07 -9.20 20.70
C ARG A 36 -7.17 -9.22 21.93
N PRO A 37 -6.03 -8.51 21.92
CA PRO A 37 -5.27 -8.29 23.14
C PRO A 37 -6.13 -7.65 24.24
N PRO A 38 -6.01 -8.07 25.51
CA PRO A 38 -6.70 -7.42 26.61
C PRO A 38 -6.16 -6.00 26.81
N LYS A 39 -6.96 -5.13 27.43
CA LYS A 39 -6.54 -3.75 27.76
C LYS A 39 -5.32 -3.69 28.68
N ARG A 40 -5.13 -4.76 29.46
CA ARG A 40 -4.13 -4.89 30.51
C ARG A 40 -3.27 -6.13 30.20
N PRO A 41 -1.99 -5.96 29.82
CA PRO A 41 -1.13 -7.08 29.41
C PRO A 41 -1.00 -8.19 30.46
N GLU A 42 -1.11 -7.85 31.75
CA GLU A 42 -1.10 -8.82 32.84
C GLU A 42 -2.29 -9.80 32.79
N GLN A 43 -3.36 -9.47 32.07
CA GLN A 43 -4.55 -10.33 31.95
C GLN A 43 -4.36 -11.47 30.94
N GLY A 44 -3.38 -11.39 30.05
CA GLY A 44 -3.11 -12.40 29.03
C GLY A 44 -2.62 -11.75 27.73
N ASP A 45 -2.36 -12.57 26.72
CA ASP A 45 -1.98 -12.11 25.38
C ASP A 45 -3.19 -11.85 24.51
N TYR A 46 -4.25 -12.65 24.67
CA TYR A 46 -5.50 -12.52 23.93
C TYR A 46 -6.70 -12.70 24.86
N ALA A 47 -7.82 -12.10 24.49
CA ALA A 47 -9.08 -12.22 25.20
C ALA A 47 -10.23 -12.48 24.20
N ALA A 48 -11.09 -13.44 24.53
CA ALA A 48 -12.34 -13.70 23.83
C ALA A 48 -13.51 -13.08 24.60
N SER A 49 -14.33 -12.30 23.89
CA SER A 49 -15.56 -11.69 24.43
C SER A 49 -16.83 -12.52 24.17
N VAL A 50 -16.68 -13.72 23.60
CA VAL A 50 -17.79 -14.58 23.14
C VAL A 50 -18.90 -14.77 24.17
N ALA A 51 -18.56 -14.93 25.44
CA ALA A 51 -19.53 -15.19 26.50
C ALA A 51 -20.44 -13.97 26.77
N LEU A 52 -19.92 -12.75 26.57
CA LEU A 52 -20.70 -11.51 26.66
C LEU A 52 -21.74 -11.44 25.54
N ALA A 53 -21.35 -11.81 24.32
CA ALA A 53 -22.25 -11.85 23.17
C ALA A 53 -23.35 -12.94 23.33
N LEU A 54 -23.02 -14.05 23.99
CA LEU A 54 -23.94 -15.18 24.19
C LEU A 54 -24.90 -15.02 25.38
N ALA A 55 -24.69 -14.06 26.28
CA ALA A 55 -25.44 -13.94 27.54
C ALA A 55 -26.97 -13.92 27.34
N LYS A 56 -27.46 -13.13 26.39
CA LYS A 56 -28.89 -13.03 26.08
C LYS A 56 -29.43 -14.31 25.45
N THR A 57 -28.72 -14.87 24.48
CA THR A 57 -29.14 -16.05 23.72
C THR A 57 -29.15 -17.31 24.57
N ALA A 58 -28.15 -17.45 25.45
CA ALA A 58 -28.07 -18.57 26.38
C ALA A 58 -28.96 -18.38 27.62
N GLY A 59 -29.47 -17.18 27.88
CA GLY A 59 -30.26 -16.88 29.09
C GLY A 59 -29.46 -17.05 30.38
N MET A 60 -28.14 -16.82 30.33
CA MET A 60 -27.19 -17.14 31.41
C MET A 60 -26.23 -15.97 31.67
N PRO A 61 -25.73 -15.80 32.91
CA PRO A 61 -24.70 -14.81 33.20
C PRO A 61 -23.43 -15.06 32.36
N PRO A 62 -22.83 -14.03 31.74
CA PRO A 62 -21.67 -14.22 30.86
C PRO A 62 -20.48 -14.90 31.55
N LEU A 63 -20.25 -14.63 32.83
CA LEU A 63 -19.19 -15.29 33.60
C LEU A 63 -19.39 -16.82 33.69
N GLU A 64 -20.63 -17.27 33.84
CA GLU A 64 -20.95 -18.70 33.87
C GLU A 64 -20.82 -19.34 32.49
N ILE A 65 -21.18 -18.62 31.42
CA ILE A 65 -20.94 -19.06 30.04
C ILE A 65 -19.43 -19.21 29.79
N ALA A 66 -18.63 -18.23 30.19
CA ALA A 66 -17.17 -18.26 30.03
C ALA A 66 -16.54 -19.46 30.76
N LYS A 67 -16.98 -19.76 31.99
CA LYS A 67 -16.55 -20.96 32.74
C LYS A 67 -16.89 -22.26 32.02
N ARG A 68 -18.10 -22.35 31.46
CA ARG A 68 -18.55 -23.53 30.72
C ARG A 68 -17.74 -23.69 29.44
N ILE A 69 -17.54 -22.64 28.66
CA ILE A 69 -16.68 -22.69 27.46
C ILE A 69 -15.26 -23.12 27.83
N ALA A 70 -14.65 -22.52 28.86
CA ALA A 70 -13.28 -22.82 29.24
C ALA A 70 -13.06 -24.30 29.63
N LYS A 71 -14.07 -24.96 30.22
CA LYS A 71 -14.04 -26.40 30.56
C LYS A 71 -13.87 -27.31 29.33
N TYR A 72 -14.34 -26.87 28.17
CA TYR A 72 -14.31 -27.65 26.92
C TYR A 72 -13.23 -27.17 25.93
N LEU A 73 -12.34 -26.27 26.34
CA LEU A 73 -11.21 -25.88 25.50
C LEU A 73 -10.28 -27.07 25.30
N PRO A 74 -9.97 -27.45 24.04
CA PRO A 74 -9.05 -28.55 23.81
C PRO A 74 -7.61 -28.11 24.15
N PRO A 75 -6.76 -29.03 24.62
CA PRO A 75 -5.35 -28.73 24.87
C PRO A 75 -4.64 -28.39 23.57
N THR A 76 -3.77 -27.38 23.61
CA THR A 76 -2.91 -26.99 22.48
C THR A 76 -1.50 -26.69 22.96
N ASP A 77 -0.55 -26.74 22.02
CA ASP A 77 0.86 -26.45 22.28
C ASP A 77 1.12 -24.96 22.57
N PHE A 78 0.37 -24.07 21.90
CA PHE A 78 0.59 -22.63 21.95
C PHE A 78 -0.13 -21.90 23.08
N VAL A 79 -1.13 -22.50 23.73
CA VAL A 79 -1.82 -21.92 24.91
C VAL A 79 -1.19 -22.49 26.19
N GLY A 80 -0.61 -21.62 27.02
CA GLY A 80 -0.01 -21.98 28.30
C GLY A 80 -0.99 -21.91 29.47
N SER A 81 -1.86 -20.90 29.51
CA SER A 81 -2.92 -20.80 30.52
C SER A 81 -4.17 -20.11 29.97
N VAL A 82 -5.30 -20.41 30.60
CA VAL A 82 -6.59 -19.76 30.32
C VAL A 82 -7.19 -19.27 31.63
N ASP A 83 -7.46 -17.97 31.70
CA ASP A 83 -8.00 -17.29 32.87
C ASP A 83 -9.37 -16.67 32.54
N ILE A 84 -10.35 -16.84 33.40
CA ILE A 84 -11.68 -16.25 33.22
C ILE A 84 -11.78 -14.97 34.04
N ALA A 85 -12.07 -13.86 33.39
CA ALA A 85 -12.14 -12.55 34.03
C ALA A 85 -13.56 -11.94 33.95
N PRO A 86 -14.04 -11.27 35.01
CA PRO A 86 -15.27 -10.48 34.93
C PRO A 86 -15.20 -9.40 33.84
N PRO A 87 -16.32 -9.08 33.14
CA PRO A 87 -17.66 -9.64 33.30
C PRO A 87 -17.91 -10.99 32.58
N GLY A 88 -16.92 -11.55 31.88
CA GLY A 88 -17.06 -12.79 31.11
C GLY A 88 -16.04 -12.92 29.97
N TYR A 89 -14.83 -12.39 30.15
CA TYR A 89 -13.74 -12.59 29.20
C TYR A 89 -13.05 -13.93 29.46
N ILE A 90 -12.66 -14.61 28.38
CA ILE A 90 -11.76 -15.76 28.44
C ILE A 90 -10.40 -15.28 27.95
N ASN A 91 -9.45 -15.13 28.86
CA ASN A 91 -8.11 -14.66 28.56
C ASN A 91 -7.17 -15.83 28.33
N PHE A 92 -6.33 -15.73 27.31
CA PHE A 92 -5.37 -16.74 26.90
C PHE A 92 -3.97 -16.19 27.09
N ARG A 93 -3.10 -16.97 27.73
CA ARG A 93 -1.67 -16.71 27.79
C ARG A 93 -0.94 -17.73 26.95
N LEU A 94 -0.07 -17.26 26.06
CA LEU A 94 0.72 -18.14 25.20
C LEU A 94 1.76 -18.89 26.04
N SER A 95 1.99 -20.14 25.67
CA SER A 95 2.99 -21.02 26.28
C SER A 95 4.39 -20.48 26.03
N ASP A 96 5.16 -20.28 27.11
CA ASP A 96 6.56 -19.82 27.01
C ASP A 96 7.42 -20.82 26.24
N THR A 97 7.20 -22.13 26.42
CA THR A 97 7.90 -23.18 25.66
C THR A 97 7.64 -23.03 24.17
N TRP A 98 6.38 -22.77 23.78
CA TRP A 98 6.02 -22.58 22.38
C TRP A 98 6.58 -21.28 21.80
N LEU A 99 6.59 -20.20 22.58
CA LEU A 99 7.16 -18.91 22.17
C LEU A 99 8.66 -19.00 21.92
N LYS A 100 9.39 -19.70 22.79
CA LYS A 100 10.82 -19.97 22.58
C LYS A 100 11.08 -20.65 21.24
N GLN A 101 10.22 -21.61 20.87
CA GLN A 101 10.31 -22.28 19.57
C GLN A 101 9.97 -21.38 18.37
N GLN A 102 9.24 -20.28 18.55
CA GLN A 102 8.97 -19.35 17.45
C GLN A 102 10.23 -18.64 16.96
N VAL A 103 11.29 -18.57 17.77
CA VAL A 103 12.61 -18.09 17.32
C VAL A 103 13.10 -18.94 16.14
N GLU A 104 13.05 -20.26 16.27
CA GLU A 104 13.47 -21.18 15.20
C GLU A 104 12.53 -21.10 14.00
N THR A 105 11.20 -21.03 14.23
CA THR A 105 10.22 -20.86 13.14
C THR A 105 10.50 -19.60 12.32
N ILE A 106 10.72 -18.45 12.98
CA ILE A 106 10.99 -17.16 12.31
C ILE A 106 12.26 -17.26 11.48
N ILE A 107 13.34 -17.84 12.03
CA ILE A 107 14.62 -17.98 11.32
C ILE A 107 14.47 -18.92 10.12
N ALA A 108 13.74 -20.03 10.29
CA ALA A 108 13.52 -21.00 9.22
C ALA A 108 12.66 -20.44 8.08
N GLU A 109 11.63 -19.64 8.39
CA GLU A 109 10.79 -18.99 7.37
C GLU A 109 11.54 -17.85 6.64
N GLY A 110 12.49 -17.19 7.30
CA GLY A 110 13.36 -16.17 6.68
C GLY A 110 12.58 -15.02 6.05
N GLU A 111 12.79 -14.76 4.76
CA GLU A 111 12.11 -13.67 4.03
C GLU A 111 10.61 -13.92 3.85
N SER A 112 10.17 -15.18 3.96
CA SER A 112 8.77 -15.58 3.94
C SER A 112 8.14 -15.60 5.33
N ALA A 113 8.85 -15.15 6.37
CA ALA A 113 8.30 -15.06 7.71
C ALA A 113 6.97 -14.30 7.70
N PHE A 114 5.96 -14.85 8.38
CA PHE A 114 4.61 -14.28 8.44
C PHE A 114 3.88 -14.17 7.09
N ALA A 115 4.32 -14.91 6.06
CA ALA A 115 3.50 -15.07 4.86
C ALA A 115 2.18 -15.80 5.22
N LEU A 116 1.08 -15.30 4.66
CA LEU A 116 -0.28 -15.81 4.85
C LEU A 116 -0.82 -16.31 3.51
N ASP A 117 -1.89 -17.10 3.56
CA ASP A 117 -2.58 -17.62 2.38
C ASP A 117 -4.04 -17.12 2.33
N ILE A 118 -4.24 -15.82 2.58
CA ILE A 118 -5.56 -15.17 2.51
C ILE A 118 -6.00 -15.03 1.05
N GLY A 119 -5.05 -14.71 0.17
CA GLY A 119 -5.27 -14.60 -1.26
C GLY A 119 -5.58 -15.94 -1.93
N ALA A 120 -5.13 -17.06 -1.36
CA ALA A 120 -5.35 -18.41 -1.91
C ALA A 120 -5.00 -18.51 -3.41
N GLY A 121 -3.92 -17.82 -3.83
CA GLY A 121 -3.46 -17.77 -5.23
C GLY A 121 -4.28 -16.89 -6.17
N LYS A 122 -5.27 -16.14 -5.68
CA LYS A 122 -6.01 -15.11 -6.43
C LYS A 122 -5.09 -14.05 -7.00
N ARG A 123 -5.48 -13.47 -8.12
CA ARG A 123 -4.70 -12.42 -8.80
C ARG A 123 -5.18 -11.04 -8.38
N ALA A 124 -4.24 -10.20 -7.96
CA ALA A 124 -4.50 -8.80 -7.65
C ALA A 124 -3.73 -7.89 -8.61
N GLN A 125 -4.37 -6.84 -9.09
CA GLN A 125 -3.72 -5.74 -9.80
C GLN A 125 -3.71 -4.54 -8.87
N VAL A 126 -2.57 -3.85 -8.78
CA VAL A 126 -2.44 -2.60 -8.01
C VAL A 126 -1.95 -1.52 -8.96
N GLU A 127 -2.82 -0.57 -9.27
CA GLU A 127 -2.52 0.56 -10.14
C GLU A 127 -2.16 1.80 -9.32
N PHE A 128 -1.03 2.43 -9.64
CA PHE A 128 -0.58 3.62 -8.93
C PHE A 128 0.43 4.46 -9.73
N VAL A 129 0.64 5.70 -9.27
CA VAL A 129 1.33 6.82 -9.96
C VAL A 129 0.52 7.36 -11.13
N SER A 130 0.30 6.52 -12.15
CA SER A 130 -0.46 6.78 -13.37
C SER A 130 -0.36 8.23 -13.87
N ALA A 131 0.88 8.72 -14.02
CA ALA A 131 1.16 10.08 -14.47
C ALA A 131 1.48 10.09 -15.96
N ASN A 132 0.97 11.07 -16.70
CA ASN A 132 1.36 11.22 -18.10
C ASN A 132 2.84 11.61 -18.18
N PRO A 133 3.57 11.15 -19.22
CA PRO A 133 5.01 11.38 -19.39
C PRO A 133 5.32 12.81 -19.87
N THR A 134 4.76 13.81 -19.19
CA THR A 134 4.85 15.23 -19.54
C THR A 134 5.74 16.03 -18.60
N GLY A 135 6.32 15.39 -17.59
CA GLY A 135 7.20 16.03 -16.62
C GLY A 135 7.66 15.06 -15.52
N PRO A 136 8.55 15.52 -14.63
CA PRO A 136 9.03 14.72 -13.51
C PRO A 136 7.91 14.39 -12.52
N LEU A 137 8.10 13.33 -11.73
CA LEU A 137 7.14 12.95 -10.70
C LEU A 137 7.13 13.98 -9.57
N THR A 138 5.94 14.49 -9.26
CA THR A 138 5.75 15.44 -8.15
C THR A 138 5.55 14.73 -6.82
N VAL A 139 5.73 15.46 -5.72
CA VAL A 139 5.52 14.95 -4.35
C VAL A 139 4.15 14.29 -4.16
N GLY A 140 3.09 14.87 -4.71
CA GLY A 140 1.74 14.28 -4.61
C GLY A 140 1.64 12.91 -5.28
N ARG A 141 2.25 12.76 -6.47
CA ARG A 141 2.30 11.48 -7.21
C ARG A 141 3.16 10.45 -6.48
N THR A 142 4.23 10.89 -5.81
CA THR A 142 5.09 10.03 -4.97
C THR A 142 4.31 9.34 -3.86
N ARG A 143 3.42 10.04 -3.15
CA ARG A 143 2.63 9.43 -2.06
C ARG A 143 1.75 8.29 -2.57
N GLY A 144 1.04 8.50 -3.68
CA GLY A 144 0.30 7.44 -4.35
C GLY A 144 1.20 6.26 -4.74
N GLY A 145 2.41 6.57 -5.23
CA GLY A 145 3.52 5.63 -5.42
C GLY A 145 3.81 4.72 -4.23
N VAL A 146 3.96 5.33 -3.06
CA VAL A 146 4.32 4.67 -1.81
C VAL A 146 3.20 3.82 -1.24
N ILE A 147 1.98 4.34 -1.24
CA ILE A 147 0.81 3.61 -0.78
C ILE A 147 0.57 2.40 -1.69
N GLY A 148 0.64 2.58 -3.02
CA GLY A 148 0.43 1.51 -3.99
C GLY A 148 1.44 0.38 -3.86
N ASP A 149 2.74 0.68 -3.86
CA ASP A 149 3.77 -0.35 -3.76
C ASP A 149 3.75 -1.08 -2.40
N SER A 150 3.50 -0.37 -1.30
CA SER A 150 3.36 -1.01 0.03
C SER A 150 2.11 -1.90 0.10
N THR A 151 1.00 -1.47 -0.53
CA THR A 151 -0.21 -2.29 -0.65
C THR A 151 0.05 -3.56 -1.46
N ALA A 152 0.77 -3.44 -2.57
CA ALA A 152 1.18 -4.59 -3.39
C ALA A 152 2.03 -5.58 -2.57
N ARG A 153 3.04 -5.10 -1.82
CA ARG A 153 3.90 -5.93 -0.96
C ARG A 153 3.12 -6.65 0.15
N VAL A 154 2.14 -5.97 0.76
CA VAL A 154 1.26 -6.57 1.76
C VAL A 154 0.34 -7.63 1.15
N LEU A 155 -0.19 -7.39 -0.06
CA LEU A 155 -1.01 -8.39 -0.77
C LEU A 155 -0.18 -9.61 -1.18
N GLU A 156 1.05 -9.45 -1.62
CA GLU A 156 1.99 -10.55 -1.88
C GLU A 156 2.24 -11.36 -0.60
N ALA A 157 2.49 -10.67 0.52
CA ALA A 157 2.64 -11.31 1.83
C ALA A 157 1.39 -12.03 2.31
N ALA A 158 0.21 -11.63 1.81
CA ALA A 158 -1.07 -12.27 2.09
C ALA A 158 -1.42 -13.39 1.10
N GLY A 159 -0.54 -13.74 0.15
CA GLY A 159 -0.70 -14.87 -0.75
C GLY A 159 -1.39 -14.56 -2.08
N TYR A 160 -1.53 -13.28 -2.45
CA TYR A 160 -2.00 -12.88 -3.77
C TYR A 160 -0.87 -12.94 -4.81
N LYS A 161 -1.23 -13.26 -6.05
CA LYS A 161 -0.36 -13.03 -7.22
C LYS A 161 -0.57 -11.60 -7.70
N VAL A 162 0.33 -10.71 -7.29
CA VAL A 162 0.19 -9.27 -7.51
C VAL A 162 0.85 -8.84 -8.82
N GLU A 163 0.19 -7.95 -9.55
CA GLU A 163 0.74 -7.21 -10.68
C GLU A 163 0.67 -5.71 -10.39
N ARG A 164 1.81 -5.02 -10.45
CA ARG A 164 1.91 -3.56 -10.30
C ARG A 164 1.79 -2.91 -11.67
N GLU A 165 0.78 -2.09 -11.87
CA GLU A 165 0.48 -1.50 -13.17
C GLU A 165 0.58 0.03 -13.15
N TYR A 166 1.21 0.58 -14.20
CA TYR A 166 1.31 2.02 -14.45
C TYR A 166 0.42 2.35 -15.65
N TYR A 167 -0.67 3.07 -15.44
CA TYR A 167 -1.54 3.54 -16.52
C TYR A 167 -1.07 4.90 -17.03
N PHE A 168 -1.01 5.10 -18.35
CA PHE A 168 -0.66 6.39 -18.92
C PHE A 168 -1.37 6.69 -20.23
N ASN A 169 -1.46 7.97 -20.55
CA ASN A 169 -1.91 8.46 -21.84
C ASN A 169 -0.80 9.30 -22.49
N ASN A 170 -0.43 8.96 -23.72
CA ASN A 170 0.60 9.63 -24.50
C ASN A 170 0.07 10.37 -25.74
N ALA A 171 -1.23 10.67 -25.74
CA ALA A 171 -1.92 11.43 -26.77
C ALA A 171 -2.38 12.81 -26.26
N GLY A 172 -3.01 13.57 -27.15
CA GLY A 172 -3.67 14.82 -26.80
C GLY A 172 -2.77 16.06 -26.76
N ARG A 173 -3.37 17.16 -26.31
CA ARG A 173 -2.78 18.51 -26.37
C ARG A 173 -1.50 18.64 -25.53
N GLN A 174 -1.44 18.01 -24.36
CA GLN A 174 -0.26 18.07 -23.49
C GLN A 174 0.98 17.50 -24.18
N MET A 175 0.86 16.33 -24.83
CA MET A 175 1.98 15.72 -25.54
C MET A 175 2.38 16.52 -26.78
N ARG A 176 1.41 17.06 -27.52
CA ARG A 176 1.69 17.99 -28.63
C ARG A 176 2.49 19.20 -28.16
N ASN A 177 2.10 19.77 -27.04
CA ASN A 177 2.78 20.93 -26.48
C ASN A 177 4.19 20.56 -26.02
N LEU A 178 4.38 19.40 -25.37
CA LEU A 178 5.70 18.89 -24.99
C LEU A 178 6.63 18.75 -26.20
N GLY A 179 6.13 18.13 -27.28
CA GLY A 179 6.89 17.98 -28.53
C GLY A 179 7.25 19.33 -29.15
N ASN A 180 6.32 20.29 -29.17
CA ASN A 180 6.60 21.65 -29.63
C ASN A 180 7.61 22.37 -28.75
N SER A 181 7.51 22.25 -27.42
CA SER A 181 8.48 22.82 -26.49
C SER A 181 9.88 22.26 -26.73
N LEU A 182 10.04 20.94 -26.85
CA LEU A 182 11.33 20.34 -27.15
C LEU A 182 11.85 20.75 -28.53
N ARG A 183 10.99 20.83 -29.55
CA ARG A 183 11.35 21.31 -30.89
C ARG A 183 11.98 22.70 -30.83
N LEU A 184 11.35 23.64 -30.12
CA LEU A 184 11.88 25.00 -29.97
C LEU A 184 13.22 25.01 -29.22
N ARG A 185 13.37 24.21 -28.14
CA ARG A 185 14.64 24.06 -27.42
C ARG A 185 15.74 23.45 -28.29
N TYR A 186 15.41 22.49 -29.15
CA TYR A 186 16.32 21.89 -30.11
C TYR A 186 16.81 22.91 -31.15
N LEU A 187 15.91 23.75 -31.69
CA LEU A 187 16.32 24.84 -32.58
C LEU A 187 17.22 25.87 -31.88
N GLN A 188 16.95 26.19 -30.61
CA GLN A 188 17.83 27.03 -29.78
C GLN A 188 19.22 26.37 -29.59
N ALA A 189 19.27 25.06 -29.32
CA ALA A 189 20.52 24.31 -29.17
C ALA A 189 21.35 24.25 -30.46
N LEU A 190 20.71 24.31 -31.64
CA LEU A 190 21.37 24.47 -32.95
C LEU A 190 21.85 25.92 -33.23
N GLY A 191 21.64 26.85 -32.29
CA GLY A 191 22.01 28.26 -32.43
C GLY A 191 21.03 29.10 -33.25
N ARG A 192 19.81 28.62 -33.51
CA ARG A 192 18.77 29.43 -34.16
C ARG A 192 18.11 30.36 -33.15
N THR A 193 17.86 31.60 -33.54
CA THR A 193 17.12 32.58 -32.72
C THR A 193 15.63 32.28 -32.78
N VAL A 194 15.16 31.46 -31.83
CA VAL A 194 13.75 31.10 -31.68
C VAL A 194 13.33 31.38 -30.25
N GLU A 195 12.26 32.16 -30.07
CA GLU A 195 11.71 32.43 -28.74
C GLU A 195 10.69 31.36 -28.36
N LEU A 196 10.72 30.95 -27.10
CA LEU A 196 9.72 30.06 -26.55
C LEU A 196 8.55 30.92 -26.05
N PRO A 197 7.30 30.69 -26.49
CA PRO A 197 6.17 31.51 -26.09
C PRO A 197 6.04 31.61 -24.55
N ASP A 198 5.73 32.80 -24.07
CA ASP A 198 5.43 33.06 -22.65
C ASP A 198 3.93 32.83 -22.38
N ASP A 199 3.48 31.61 -22.69
CA ASP A 199 2.15 31.12 -22.36
C ASP A 199 2.24 29.79 -21.60
N ASP A 200 1.23 29.50 -20.78
CA ASP A 200 1.18 28.31 -19.93
C ASP A 200 1.01 27.00 -20.71
N SER A 201 0.89 27.06 -22.04
CA SER A 201 0.72 25.87 -22.88
C SER A 201 2.06 25.21 -23.18
N PHE A 202 3.19 25.94 -23.16
CA PHE A 202 4.53 25.39 -23.40
C PHE A 202 5.23 24.97 -22.10
N TYR A 203 5.90 23.82 -22.15
CA TYR A 203 6.75 23.34 -21.08
C TYR A 203 8.05 24.13 -21.02
N GLN A 204 8.33 24.71 -19.85
CA GLN A 204 9.47 25.60 -19.59
C GLN A 204 10.62 24.93 -18.81
N GLY A 205 10.46 23.67 -18.44
CA GLY A 205 11.41 22.98 -17.55
C GLY A 205 12.81 22.91 -18.13
N LYS A 206 13.83 23.11 -17.27
CA LYS A 206 15.25 23.07 -17.66
C LYS A 206 15.64 21.74 -18.31
N TYR A 207 15.00 20.64 -17.91
CA TYR A 207 15.21 19.32 -18.49
C TYR A 207 15.02 19.26 -20.02
N LEU A 208 14.16 20.11 -20.59
CA LEU A 208 14.00 20.16 -22.06
C LEU A 208 15.21 20.77 -22.77
N ILE A 209 16.00 21.59 -22.08
CA ILE A 209 17.26 22.11 -22.60
C ILE A 209 18.28 20.96 -22.67
N ASP A 210 18.33 20.12 -21.63
CA ASP A 210 19.23 18.96 -21.60
C ASP A 210 18.85 17.96 -22.69
N PHE A 211 17.55 17.63 -22.83
CA PHE A 211 17.06 16.76 -23.89
C PHE A 211 17.34 17.32 -25.29
N ALA A 212 17.19 18.63 -25.48
CA ALA A 212 17.52 19.27 -26.76
C ALA A 212 19.01 19.16 -27.09
N ASN A 213 19.88 19.38 -26.10
CA ASN A 213 21.32 19.25 -26.27
C ASN A 213 21.72 17.82 -26.61
N ASP A 214 21.13 16.83 -25.96
CA ASP A 214 21.40 15.41 -26.23
C ASP A 214 20.87 15.01 -27.62
N LEU A 215 19.68 15.47 -28.00
CA LEU A 215 19.13 15.25 -29.33
C LEU A 215 20.00 15.88 -30.44
N VAL A 216 20.59 17.06 -30.22
CA VAL A 216 21.56 17.67 -31.15
C VAL A 216 22.83 16.83 -31.25
N LYS A 217 23.35 16.30 -30.13
CA LYS A 217 24.52 15.40 -30.16
C LYS A 217 24.23 14.12 -30.95
N GLU A 218 23.03 13.57 -30.84
CA GLU A 218 22.63 12.32 -31.50
C GLU A 218 22.28 12.50 -32.98
N ARG A 219 21.59 13.59 -33.34
CA ARG A 219 20.95 13.77 -34.65
C ARG A 219 21.48 14.97 -35.45
N GLY A 220 22.41 15.75 -34.90
CA GLY A 220 22.88 16.98 -35.53
C GLY A 220 21.72 17.93 -35.78
N ASP A 221 21.61 18.44 -37.00
CA ASP A 221 20.54 19.32 -37.50
C ASP A 221 19.46 18.60 -38.33
N ALA A 222 19.48 17.25 -38.39
CA ALA A 222 18.62 16.46 -39.26
C ALA A 222 17.10 16.66 -39.00
N LEU A 223 16.71 17.11 -37.81
CA LEU A 223 15.32 17.37 -37.44
C LEU A 223 14.95 18.86 -37.48
N ALA A 224 15.82 19.74 -37.98
CA ALA A 224 15.61 21.19 -37.87
C ALA A 224 14.34 21.69 -38.60
N ASP A 225 13.91 20.97 -39.64
CA ASP A 225 12.70 21.27 -40.41
C ASP A 225 11.56 20.26 -40.13
N ALA A 226 11.75 19.35 -39.17
CA ALA A 226 10.73 18.41 -38.76
C ALA A 226 9.60 19.10 -37.97
N ASP A 227 8.41 18.49 -38.03
CA ASP A 227 7.28 18.88 -37.19
C ASP A 227 7.46 18.36 -35.74
N TRP A 228 6.51 18.61 -34.85
CA TRP A 228 6.59 18.29 -33.43
C TRP A 228 6.64 16.79 -33.09
N GLN A 229 6.23 15.89 -33.99
CA GLN A 229 6.05 14.46 -33.69
C GLN A 229 7.36 13.74 -33.28
N PRO A 230 8.50 13.84 -34.01
CA PRO A 230 9.74 13.19 -33.59
C PRO A 230 10.25 13.70 -32.23
N PHE A 231 10.01 14.98 -31.93
CA PHE A 231 10.35 15.57 -30.63
C PHE A 231 9.43 15.06 -29.52
N LYS A 232 8.13 14.86 -29.81
CA LYS A 232 7.18 14.22 -28.89
C LYS A 232 7.66 12.83 -28.51
N ASP A 233 8.01 12.02 -29.50
CA ASP A 233 8.41 10.63 -29.30
C ASP A 233 9.73 10.54 -28.51
N TYR A 234 10.70 11.42 -28.82
CA TYR A 234 11.95 11.52 -28.05
C TYR A 234 11.73 11.97 -26.61
N ALA A 235 10.93 13.03 -26.40
CA ALA A 235 10.62 13.54 -25.08
C ALA A 235 9.86 12.51 -24.24
N GLU A 236 8.88 11.82 -24.82
CA GLU A 236 8.10 10.76 -24.18
C GLU A 236 9.02 9.64 -23.67
N GLN A 237 9.92 9.15 -24.53
CA GLN A 237 10.86 8.09 -24.16
C GLN A 237 11.74 8.51 -22.98
N HIS A 238 12.36 9.69 -23.06
CA HIS A 238 13.28 10.16 -22.02
C HIS A 238 12.55 10.50 -20.72
N MET A 239 11.32 11.03 -20.80
CA MET A 239 10.46 11.24 -19.63
C MET A 239 10.12 9.91 -18.94
N PHE A 240 9.78 8.86 -19.69
CA PHE A 240 9.51 7.55 -19.09
C PHE A 240 10.74 6.92 -18.45
N GLU A 241 11.90 7.03 -19.08
CA GLU A 241 13.16 6.56 -18.51
C GLU A 241 13.48 7.29 -17.20
N TRP A 242 13.30 8.62 -17.17
CA TRP A 242 13.46 9.40 -15.94
C TRP A 242 12.47 8.97 -14.86
N ILE A 243 11.17 8.91 -15.16
CA ILE A 243 10.13 8.46 -14.23
C ILE A 243 10.47 7.09 -13.63
N LYS A 244 10.87 6.12 -14.47
CA LYS A 244 11.27 4.78 -14.02
C LYS A 244 12.51 4.84 -13.12
N SER A 245 13.49 5.66 -13.47
CA SER A 245 14.70 5.86 -12.65
C SER A 245 14.35 6.44 -11.28
N SER A 246 13.56 7.51 -11.21
CA SER A 246 13.15 8.14 -9.95
C SER A 246 12.35 7.17 -9.06
N LEU A 247 11.43 6.39 -9.64
CA LEU A 247 10.68 5.35 -8.92
C LEU A 247 11.61 4.24 -8.39
N ALA A 248 12.59 3.81 -9.19
CA ALA A 248 13.55 2.79 -8.78
C ALA A 248 14.42 3.24 -7.59
N ARG A 249 14.71 4.55 -7.45
CA ARG A 249 15.44 5.10 -6.30
C ARG A 249 14.73 4.83 -4.97
N ILE A 250 13.40 4.77 -4.97
CA ILE A 250 12.57 4.39 -3.80
C ILE A 250 12.04 2.95 -3.87
N GLN A 251 12.71 2.08 -4.63
CA GLN A 251 12.35 0.66 -4.77
C GLN A 251 10.93 0.37 -5.30
N ILE A 252 10.36 1.30 -6.06
CA ILE A 252 9.14 1.03 -6.84
C ILE A 252 9.54 0.46 -8.19
N ARG A 253 8.91 -0.66 -8.58
CA ARG A 253 8.97 -1.21 -9.94
C ARG A 253 7.58 -1.63 -10.37
N HIS A 254 7.21 -1.30 -11.59
CA HIS A 254 5.96 -1.75 -12.22
C HIS A 254 6.23 -2.94 -13.12
N ASP A 255 5.29 -3.88 -13.14
CA ASP A 255 5.33 -5.07 -13.99
C ASP A 255 4.78 -4.73 -15.39
N VAL A 256 3.76 -3.86 -15.45
CA VAL A 256 3.08 -3.46 -16.68
C VAL A 256 2.99 -1.94 -16.79
N PHE A 257 3.26 -1.41 -17.98
CA PHE A 257 2.97 -0.02 -18.36
C PHE A 257 1.84 -0.05 -19.41
N PHE A 258 0.62 0.23 -18.98
CA PHE A 258 -0.57 0.17 -19.81
C PHE A 258 -0.81 1.53 -20.49
N ASN A 259 -0.78 1.56 -21.82
CA ASN A 259 -1.10 2.75 -22.60
C ASN A 259 -2.58 2.78 -22.96
N GLU A 260 -3.29 3.83 -22.55
CA GLU A 260 -4.68 4.08 -22.91
C GLU A 260 -4.93 3.96 -24.43
N ASN A 261 -3.98 4.42 -25.26
CA ASN A 261 -4.10 4.38 -26.72
C ASN A 261 -4.35 2.96 -27.27
N SER A 262 -3.88 1.91 -26.58
CA SER A 262 -4.13 0.52 -26.97
C SER A 262 -5.63 0.15 -26.96
N LEU A 263 -6.45 0.81 -26.13
CA LEU A 263 -7.90 0.63 -26.09
C LEU A 263 -8.60 1.28 -27.29
N TYR A 264 -8.03 2.35 -27.84
CA TYR A 264 -8.49 2.97 -29.08
C TYR A 264 -8.11 2.11 -30.29
N GLU A 265 -6.85 1.68 -30.38
CA GLU A 265 -6.33 0.87 -31.48
C GLU A 265 -7.05 -0.49 -31.60
N SER A 266 -7.37 -1.11 -30.47
CA SER A 266 -8.12 -2.38 -30.43
C SER A 266 -9.62 -2.23 -30.65
N GLY A 267 -10.16 -1.00 -30.63
CA GLY A 267 -11.61 -0.75 -30.70
C GLY A 267 -12.38 -1.11 -29.43
N ALA A 268 -11.70 -1.42 -28.32
CA ALA A 268 -12.33 -1.84 -27.06
C ALA A 268 -13.31 -0.80 -26.51
N ILE A 269 -12.99 0.48 -26.65
CA ILE A 269 -13.83 1.63 -26.23
C ILE A 269 -15.19 1.57 -26.94
N TRP A 270 -15.18 1.40 -28.25
CA TRP A 270 -16.37 1.37 -29.07
C TRP A 270 -17.18 0.09 -28.86
N LYS A 271 -16.51 -1.05 -28.68
CA LYS A 271 -17.17 -2.31 -28.33
C LYS A 271 -17.94 -2.21 -27.01
N VAL A 272 -17.35 -1.56 -25.99
CA VAL A 272 -18.04 -1.32 -24.71
C VAL A 272 -19.25 -0.42 -24.90
N LEU A 273 -19.14 0.64 -25.72
CA LEU A 273 -20.27 1.50 -26.02
C LEU A 273 -21.42 0.73 -26.70
N GLU A 274 -21.10 -0.10 -27.69
CA GLU A 274 -22.07 -0.96 -28.38
C GLU A 274 -22.76 -1.90 -27.40
N GLU A 275 -22.01 -2.58 -26.52
CA GLU A 275 -22.58 -3.49 -25.53
C GLU A 275 -23.49 -2.78 -24.53
N LEU A 276 -23.11 -1.58 -24.06
CA LEU A 276 -23.96 -0.76 -23.19
C LEU A 276 -25.24 -0.33 -23.92
N GLN A 277 -25.16 -0.04 -25.21
CA GLN A 277 -26.31 0.31 -26.05
C GLN A 277 -27.24 -0.89 -26.26
N GLU A 278 -26.72 -2.07 -26.59
CA GLU A 278 -27.49 -3.32 -26.74
C GLU A 278 -28.25 -3.69 -25.45
N ARG A 279 -27.65 -3.37 -24.29
CA ARG A 279 -28.25 -3.58 -22.98
C ARG A 279 -29.22 -2.47 -22.55
N GLY A 280 -29.39 -1.43 -23.36
CA GLY A 280 -30.35 -0.34 -23.12
C GLY A 280 -29.89 0.74 -22.14
N TYR A 281 -28.61 0.76 -21.77
CA TYR A 281 -28.08 1.72 -20.79
C TYR A 281 -27.54 3.02 -21.42
N VAL A 282 -27.59 3.13 -22.75
CA VAL A 282 -27.09 4.29 -23.49
C VAL A 282 -28.19 4.91 -24.35
N TYR A 283 -28.15 6.23 -24.54
CA TYR A 283 -29.06 6.97 -25.41
C TYR A 283 -28.40 8.19 -26.05
N LYS A 284 -29.04 8.71 -27.09
CA LYS A 284 -28.66 9.97 -27.73
C LYS A 284 -29.67 11.05 -27.38
N ALA A 285 -29.17 12.19 -26.92
CA ALA A 285 -29.99 13.34 -26.61
C ALA A 285 -29.12 14.61 -26.52
N VAL A 286 -29.74 15.77 -26.73
CA VAL A 286 -29.09 17.08 -26.52
C VAL A 286 -28.84 17.33 -25.03
N LEU A 287 -29.80 16.94 -24.20
CA LEU A 287 -29.75 17.01 -22.74
C LEU A 287 -30.00 15.61 -22.16
N PRO A 288 -29.50 15.32 -20.95
CA PRO A 288 -29.78 14.07 -20.29
C PRO A 288 -31.29 13.91 -20.03
N GLU A 289 -31.79 12.67 -19.99
CA GLU A 289 -33.19 12.34 -19.68
C GLU A 289 -33.60 12.84 -18.29
N ASP A 290 -32.63 12.97 -17.38
CA ASP A 290 -32.73 13.46 -16.01
C ASP A 290 -32.25 14.91 -15.82
N ALA A 291 -32.13 15.69 -16.91
CA ALA A 291 -31.68 17.09 -16.85
C ALA A 291 -32.51 17.93 -15.87
N ASP A 292 -31.82 18.66 -15.00
CA ASP A 292 -32.43 19.64 -14.11
C ASP A 292 -32.51 21.04 -14.76
N PRO A 293 -33.21 22.02 -14.15
CA PRO A 293 -33.31 23.37 -14.70
C PRO A 293 -31.96 24.09 -14.89
N GLU A 294 -30.92 23.74 -14.12
CA GLU A 294 -29.57 24.30 -14.28
C GLU A 294 -28.89 23.70 -15.51
N ASP A 295 -28.95 22.38 -15.71
CA ASP A 295 -28.42 21.71 -16.91
C ASP A 295 -29.05 22.28 -18.20
N VAL A 296 -30.35 22.64 -18.16
CA VAL A 296 -31.04 23.28 -19.29
C VAL A 296 -30.52 24.71 -19.52
N ALA A 297 -30.24 25.45 -18.46
CA ALA A 297 -29.77 26.83 -18.53
C ALA A 297 -28.31 26.95 -19.00
N ASP A 298 -27.47 25.98 -18.61
CA ASP A 298 -26.03 25.94 -18.93
C ASP A 298 -25.75 25.25 -20.29
N ASN A 299 -26.77 24.72 -20.97
CA ASN A 299 -26.57 24.03 -22.24
C ASN A 299 -26.48 24.99 -23.44
N ASP A 300 -25.25 25.17 -23.92
CA ASP A 300 -24.95 25.95 -25.13
C ASP A 300 -25.02 25.12 -26.44
N SER A 301 -25.16 23.80 -26.37
CA SER A 301 -25.15 22.91 -27.54
C SER A 301 -26.55 22.53 -28.01
N LYS A 302 -26.73 22.45 -29.34
CA LYS A 302 -27.97 21.92 -29.97
C LYS A 302 -27.77 20.53 -30.58
N ASP A 303 -26.57 19.98 -30.47
CA ASP A 303 -26.19 18.72 -31.08
C ASP A 303 -26.32 17.58 -30.06
N GLU A 304 -26.71 16.40 -30.51
CA GLU A 304 -26.89 15.24 -29.63
C GLU A 304 -25.54 14.71 -29.14
N ALA A 305 -25.47 14.39 -27.85
CA ALA A 305 -24.40 13.61 -27.23
C ALA A 305 -24.90 12.20 -26.91
N VAL A 306 -23.96 11.29 -26.60
CA VAL A 306 -24.26 9.93 -26.16
C VAL A 306 -24.15 9.85 -24.64
N TRP A 307 -25.26 9.53 -23.98
CA TRP A 307 -25.42 9.54 -22.53
C TRP A 307 -25.51 8.12 -21.97
N PHE A 308 -24.93 7.91 -20.79
CA PHE A 308 -25.04 6.70 -19.99
C PHE A 308 -26.04 6.92 -18.88
N ARG A 309 -27.04 6.01 -18.80
CA ARG A 309 -28.07 5.92 -17.76
C ARG A 309 -27.50 5.49 -16.40
N SER A 310 -26.50 6.21 -15.89
CA SER A 310 -25.84 5.89 -14.63
C SER A 310 -26.77 6.07 -13.42
N THR A 311 -27.81 6.89 -13.52
CA THR A 311 -28.85 7.05 -12.48
C THR A 311 -29.56 5.75 -12.14
N GLN A 312 -29.70 4.82 -13.10
CA GLN A 312 -30.26 3.48 -12.84
C GLN A 312 -29.41 2.63 -11.89
N PHE A 313 -28.15 3.01 -11.68
CA PHE A 313 -27.21 2.34 -10.78
C PHE A 313 -26.93 3.14 -9.49
N GLY A 314 -27.65 4.24 -9.27
CA GLY A 314 -27.52 5.09 -8.09
C GLY A 314 -26.57 6.29 -8.25
N ASP A 315 -26.24 6.69 -9.48
CA ASP A 315 -25.62 8.00 -9.73
C ASP A 315 -26.61 9.14 -9.49
N THR A 316 -26.10 10.35 -9.28
CA THR A 316 -26.93 11.54 -9.10
C THR A 316 -27.42 12.12 -10.42
N LYS A 317 -26.65 11.92 -11.49
CA LYS A 317 -27.04 12.30 -12.84
C LYS A 317 -26.40 11.44 -13.91
N ASP A 318 -27.05 11.32 -15.05
CA ASP A 318 -26.52 10.59 -16.20
C ASP A 318 -25.22 11.23 -16.72
N ARG A 319 -24.35 10.40 -17.27
CA ARG A 319 -22.99 10.80 -17.66
C ARG A 319 -22.82 10.75 -19.17
N VAL A 320 -22.24 11.80 -19.75
CA VAL A 320 -21.86 11.79 -21.17
C VAL A 320 -20.74 10.77 -21.37
N LEU A 321 -20.92 9.82 -22.29
CA LEU A 321 -19.87 8.90 -22.75
C LEU A 321 -19.20 9.37 -24.03
N VAL A 322 -19.95 9.99 -24.94
CA VAL A 322 -19.44 10.56 -26.19
C VAL A 322 -20.03 11.94 -26.39
N LYS A 323 -19.16 12.93 -26.62
CA LYS A 323 -19.56 14.31 -26.89
C LYS A 323 -20.26 14.40 -28.24
N SER A 324 -20.97 15.51 -28.49
CA SER A 324 -21.55 15.81 -29.80
C SER A 324 -20.51 15.93 -30.93
N SER A 325 -19.24 16.20 -30.60
CA SER A 325 -18.12 16.14 -31.55
C SER A 325 -17.79 14.72 -32.04
N GLY A 326 -18.37 13.68 -31.43
CA GLY A 326 -18.06 12.28 -31.68
C GLY A 326 -16.88 11.73 -30.86
N GLU A 327 -16.21 12.57 -30.06
CA GLU A 327 -15.10 12.15 -29.20
C GLU A 327 -15.59 11.53 -27.88
N PRO A 328 -14.99 10.43 -27.40
CA PRO A 328 -15.31 9.88 -26.11
C PRO A 328 -14.91 10.83 -24.96
N THR A 329 -15.68 10.83 -23.88
CA THR A 329 -15.27 11.40 -22.60
C THR A 329 -14.37 10.43 -21.85
N TYR A 330 -13.61 10.87 -20.84
CA TYR A 330 -12.72 10.01 -20.05
C TYR A 330 -13.44 8.80 -19.41
N THR A 331 -14.75 8.91 -19.17
CA THR A 331 -15.58 7.83 -18.62
C THR A 331 -15.61 6.59 -19.49
N LEU A 332 -15.72 6.72 -20.80
CA LEU A 332 -15.85 5.55 -21.68
C LEU A 332 -14.54 4.73 -21.76
N PRO A 333 -13.35 5.34 -21.98
CA PRO A 333 -12.06 4.65 -21.86
C PRO A 333 -11.85 4.03 -20.48
N ASP A 334 -12.21 4.71 -19.38
CA ASP A 334 -12.05 4.16 -18.04
C ASP A 334 -12.91 2.89 -17.84
N ILE A 335 -14.17 2.88 -18.31
CA ILE A 335 -15.02 1.68 -18.25
C ILE A 335 -14.40 0.56 -19.09
N ALA A 336 -13.94 0.86 -20.31
CA ALA A 336 -13.31 -0.12 -21.18
C ALA A 336 -12.02 -0.70 -20.59
N TYR A 337 -11.21 0.13 -19.95
CA TYR A 337 -10.01 -0.28 -19.25
C TYR A 337 -10.31 -1.22 -18.08
N HIS A 338 -11.34 -0.94 -17.29
CA HIS A 338 -11.71 -1.81 -16.17
C HIS A 338 -12.36 -3.11 -16.64
N ALA A 339 -13.13 -3.09 -17.73
CA ALA A 339 -13.60 -4.30 -18.39
C ALA A 339 -12.41 -5.15 -18.86
N ASN A 340 -11.40 -4.54 -19.48
CA ASN A 340 -10.16 -5.21 -19.88
C ASN A 340 -9.42 -5.84 -18.68
N LYS A 341 -9.31 -5.16 -17.53
CA LYS A 341 -8.71 -5.75 -16.32
C LYS A 341 -9.47 -7.00 -15.85
N ILE A 342 -10.80 -6.98 -15.91
CA ILE A 342 -11.62 -8.15 -15.56
C ILE A 342 -11.40 -9.29 -16.55
N GLU A 343 -11.35 -9.00 -17.86
CA GLU A 343 -11.03 -9.98 -18.91
C GLU A 343 -9.63 -10.59 -18.73
N ARG A 344 -8.66 -9.80 -18.25
CA ARG A 344 -7.32 -10.26 -17.89
C ARG A 344 -7.30 -11.19 -16.68
N GLY A 345 -8.42 -11.35 -15.97
CA GLY A 345 -8.61 -12.36 -14.93
C GLY A 345 -8.13 -11.93 -13.53
N PHE A 346 -8.24 -10.64 -13.20
CA PHE A 346 -7.99 -10.17 -11.83
C PHE A 346 -9.20 -10.39 -10.92
N ASP A 347 -8.93 -10.90 -9.71
CA ASP A 347 -9.91 -11.09 -8.65
C ASP A 347 -10.06 -9.84 -7.77
N LEU A 348 -9.01 -9.03 -7.71
CA LEU A 348 -8.94 -7.79 -6.97
C LEU A 348 -8.19 -6.74 -7.80
N MET A 349 -8.79 -5.58 -8.01
CA MET A 349 -8.17 -4.42 -8.68
C MET A 349 -8.12 -3.28 -7.67
N VAL A 350 -6.92 -2.82 -7.32
CA VAL A 350 -6.71 -1.76 -6.36
C VAL A 350 -6.18 -0.53 -7.09
N ASN A 351 -7.02 0.50 -7.22
CA ASN A 351 -6.64 1.76 -7.84
C ASN A 351 -6.25 2.78 -6.76
N ILE A 352 -5.03 3.32 -6.84
CA ILE A 352 -4.58 4.41 -5.97
C ILE A 352 -4.76 5.73 -6.71
N LEU A 353 -5.77 6.51 -6.31
CA LEU A 353 -6.17 7.74 -7.00
C LEU A 353 -6.06 8.96 -6.09
N GLY A 354 -5.98 10.15 -6.69
CA GLY A 354 -6.10 11.43 -5.98
C GLY A 354 -7.54 11.69 -5.52
N SER A 355 -7.72 12.65 -4.61
CA SER A 355 -9.02 13.02 -4.01
C SER A 355 -10.04 13.59 -4.99
N ASP A 356 -9.58 14.07 -6.13
CA ASP A 356 -10.37 14.59 -7.26
C ASP A 356 -11.06 13.50 -8.09
N HIS A 357 -10.69 12.22 -7.95
CA HIS A 357 -11.17 11.13 -8.79
C HIS A 357 -12.27 10.25 -8.16
N LEU A 358 -12.78 10.61 -6.97
CA LEU A 358 -13.75 9.78 -6.25
C LEU A 358 -15.05 9.55 -7.06
N VAL A 359 -15.60 10.62 -7.66
CA VAL A 359 -16.83 10.53 -8.47
C VAL A 359 -16.58 9.66 -9.70
N GLN A 360 -15.49 9.90 -10.41
CA GLN A 360 -15.12 9.16 -11.61
C GLN A 360 -15.01 7.66 -11.33
N ALA A 361 -14.33 7.28 -10.24
CA ALA A 361 -14.17 5.88 -9.87
C ALA A 361 -15.50 5.18 -9.55
N GLN A 362 -16.48 5.92 -9.01
CA GLN A 362 -17.82 5.41 -8.77
C GLN A 362 -18.60 5.23 -10.09
N VAL A 363 -18.50 6.18 -11.02
CA VAL A 363 -19.13 6.08 -12.36
C VAL A 363 -18.61 4.87 -13.13
N VAL A 364 -17.31 4.59 -13.06
CA VAL A 364 -16.72 3.39 -13.67
C VAL A 364 -17.35 2.12 -13.12
N LYS A 365 -17.58 2.02 -11.81
CA LYS A 365 -18.27 0.86 -11.21
C LYS A 365 -19.69 0.71 -11.74
N TYR A 366 -20.42 1.81 -11.95
CA TYR A 366 -21.73 1.76 -12.59
C TYR A 366 -21.64 1.23 -14.02
N GLY A 367 -20.63 1.66 -14.80
CA GLY A 367 -20.36 1.11 -16.13
C GLY A 367 -20.11 -0.40 -16.11
N LEU A 368 -19.33 -0.90 -15.15
CA LEU A 368 -19.12 -2.34 -14.98
C LEU A 368 -20.42 -3.08 -14.63
N MET A 369 -21.25 -2.54 -13.73
CA MET A 369 -22.55 -3.12 -13.41
C MET A 369 -23.46 -3.19 -14.65
N ALA A 370 -23.47 -2.15 -15.47
CA ALA A 370 -24.22 -2.10 -16.71
C ALA A 370 -23.77 -3.17 -17.72
N LEU A 371 -22.47 -3.46 -17.77
CA LEU A 371 -21.90 -4.58 -18.53
C LEU A 371 -22.16 -5.96 -17.89
N GLY A 372 -22.81 -6.02 -16.73
CA GLY A 372 -23.02 -7.27 -15.97
C GLY A 372 -21.74 -7.84 -15.36
N LEU A 373 -20.72 -6.99 -15.18
CA LEU A 373 -19.46 -7.34 -14.53
C LEU A 373 -19.53 -7.01 -13.03
N ASP A 374 -18.77 -7.74 -12.22
CA ASP A 374 -18.75 -7.57 -10.76
C ASP A 374 -17.90 -6.34 -10.34
N PRO A 375 -18.52 -5.23 -9.89
CA PRO A 375 -17.80 -4.03 -9.49
C PRO A 375 -17.10 -4.19 -8.12
N SER A 376 -17.43 -5.22 -7.33
CA SER A 376 -16.87 -5.42 -5.99
C SER A 376 -15.38 -5.77 -6.04
N LYS A 377 -14.91 -6.27 -7.20
CA LYS A 377 -13.49 -6.48 -7.50
C LYS A 377 -12.69 -5.19 -7.56
N VAL A 378 -13.32 -4.04 -7.83
CA VAL A 378 -12.65 -2.73 -7.90
C VAL A 378 -12.64 -2.06 -6.54
N ARG A 379 -11.46 -1.93 -5.95
CA ARG A 379 -11.19 -1.22 -4.71
C ARG A 379 -10.39 0.04 -5.02
N VAL A 380 -10.78 1.14 -4.40
CA VAL A 380 -10.18 2.46 -4.66
C VAL A 380 -9.62 2.97 -3.35
N ILE A 381 -8.35 3.34 -3.35
CA ILE A 381 -7.72 4.08 -2.26
C ILE A 381 -7.56 5.52 -2.73
N ILE A 382 -8.28 6.42 -2.07
CA ILE A 382 -8.16 7.85 -2.30
C ILE A 382 -7.06 8.40 -1.40
N ASN A 383 -6.01 8.96 -2.00
CA ASN A 383 -4.96 9.63 -1.25
C ASN A 383 -5.13 11.15 -1.32
N GLN A 384 -4.97 11.81 -0.17
CA GLN A 384 -4.98 13.27 -0.07
C GLN A 384 -3.62 13.88 -0.44
N MET A 385 -3.65 15.15 -0.87
CA MET A 385 -2.44 15.91 -1.18
C MET A 385 -1.50 16.00 0.02
N VAL A 386 -0.21 16.12 -0.30
CA VAL A 386 0.88 16.24 0.68
C VAL A 386 1.32 17.69 0.76
N LEU A 387 1.46 18.20 1.98
CA LEU A 387 2.09 19.48 2.26
C LEU A 387 3.52 19.26 2.73
N VAL A 388 4.50 19.79 2.00
CA VAL A 388 5.91 19.76 2.42
C VAL A 388 6.17 20.93 3.37
N MET A 389 6.76 20.65 4.53
CA MET A 389 7.08 21.63 5.57
C MET A 389 8.57 21.61 5.87
N GLN A 390 9.14 22.80 6.08
CA GLN A 390 10.51 23.03 6.53
C GLN A 390 10.51 24.21 7.50
N ASP A 391 11.24 24.11 8.61
CA ASP A 391 11.25 25.08 9.71
C ASP A 391 9.84 25.43 10.22
N GLY A 392 8.95 24.43 10.26
CA GLY A 392 7.55 24.59 10.66
C GLY A 392 6.69 25.44 9.70
N LYS A 393 7.16 25.73 8.48
CA LYS A 393 6.44 26.51 7.47
C LYS A 393 6.23 25.71 6.17
N PRO A 394 5.11 25.93 5.46
CA PRO A 394 4.91 25.33 4.15
C PRO A 394 5.97 25.79 3.16
N VAL A 395 6.64 24.85 2.51
CA VAL A 395 7.49 25.15 1.36
C VAL A 395 6.55 25.40 0.18
N ARG A 396 6.28 26.68 -0.13
CA ARG A 396 5.60 27.06 -1.38
C ARG A 396 6.67 27.33 -2.44
N GLY A 397 6.56 26.66 -3.59
CA GLY A 397 7.45 26.84 -4.74
C GLY A 397 7.39 28.26 -5.34
N SER A 398 7.97 29.25 -4.65
CA SER A 398 7.92 30.67 -5.07
C SER A 398 9.30 31.34 -5.13
N THR A 399 10.39 30.66 -4.76
CA THR A 399 11.74 31.19 -4.93
C THR A 399 12.69 30.13 -5.48
N ARG A 400 13.44 30.48 -6.53
CA ARG A 400 14.31 29.60 -7.35
C ARG A 400 15.46 28.87 -6.61
N ARG A 401 15.47 28.86 -5.27
CA ARG A 401 16.55 28.28 -4.44
C ARG A 401 16.13 27.11 -3.55
N ALA A 402 14.83 26.84 -3.36
CA ALA A 402 14.36 25.72 -2.56
C ALA A 402 12.96 25.31 -3.04
N ILE A 403 12.93 24.57 -4.15
CA ILE A 403 11.70 24.03 -4.72
C ILE A 403 11.80 22.52 -4.59
N PHE A 404 11.17 21.94 -3.57
CA PHE A 404 11.04 20.48 -3.41
C PHE A 404 9.77 19.99 -4.12
N ASP A 405 9.72 20.20 -5.43
CA ASP A 405 8.52 19.87 -6.22
C ASP A 405 8.55 18.43 -6.71
N THR A 406 9.73 17.86 -6.91
CA THR A 406 9.90 16.52 -7.49
C THR A 406 10.26 15.46 -6.47
N LEU A 407 10.03 14.20 -6.85
CA LEU A 407 10.51 13.03 -6.11
C LEU A 407 12.03 13.08 -5.91
N ASP A 408 12.76 13.45 -6.96
CA ASP A 408 14.21 13.44 -6.91
C ASP A 408 14.75 14.49 -5.93
N ASP A 409 14.16 15.70 -5.90
CA ASP A 409 14.52 16.74 -4.93
C ASP A 409 14.31 16.25 -3.48
N LEU A 410 13.20 15.56 -3.21
CA LEU A 410 12.93 14.99 -1.88
C LEU A 410 13.95 13.92 -1.49
N ILE A 411 14.33 13.05 -2.42
CA ILE A 411 15.32 12.00 -2.13
C ILE A 411 16.70 12.62 -1.89
N ASP A 412 17.09 13.59 -2.71
CA ASP A 412 18.40 14.25 -2.62
C ASP A 412 18.58 15.02 -1.31
N GLU A 413 17.52 15.64 -0.81
CA GLU A 413 17.54 16.33 0.49
C GLU A 413 17.48 15.37 1.68
N THR A 414 16.82 14.22 1.52
CA THR A 414 16.54 13.28 2.62
C THR A 414 17.19 11.92 2.40
N SER A 415 16.39 10.89 2.11
CA SER A 415 16.82 9.57 1.67
C SER A 415 15.63 8.83 1.07
N PRO A 416 15.86 7.78 0.26
CA PRO A 416 14.77 6.94 -0.24
C PRO A 416 13.86 6.38 0.86
N ASP A 417 14.45 5.92 1.96
CA ASP A 417 13.73 5.29 3.07
C ASP A 417 12.93 6.32 3.89
N ALA A 418 13.43 7.56 4.02
CA ALA A 418 12.66 8.64 4.62
C ALA A 418 11.41 8.97 3.80
N VAL A 419 11.53 9.06 2.47
CA VAL A 419 10.40 9.26 1.57
C VAL A 419 9.39 8.11 1.69
N ARG A 420 9.85 6.85 1.70
CA ARG A 420 9.00 5.67 1.88
C ARG A 420 8.22 5.72 3.19
N TYR A 421 8.91 5.85 4.32
CA TYR A 421 8.26 5.77 5.63
C TYR A 421 7.30 6.93 5.85
N LEU A 422 7.75 8.17 5.62
CA LEU A 422 6.96 9.35 5.96
C LEU A 422 5.69 9.44 5.11
N MET A 423 5.75 9.10 3.82
CA MET A 423 4.57 9.06 2.94
C MET A 423 3.59 7.93 3.30
N LEU A 424 4.08 6.83 3.88
CA LEU A 424 3.29 5.67 4.28
C LEU A 424 2.67 5.80 5.68
N ALA A 425 3.35 6.46 6.63
CA ALA A 425 3.03 6.44 8.06
C ALA A 425 1.79 7.27 8.47
N ARG A 426 0.81 7.41 7.57
CA ARG A 426 -0.49 8.05 7.78
C ARG A 426 -1.55 7.41 6.88
N SER A 427 -2.80 7.46 7.35
CA SER A 427 -3.93 7.00 6.56
C SER A 427 -4.09 7.84 5.27
N PRO A 428 -4.42 7.22 4.11
CA PRO A 428 -4.56 7.93 2.82
C PRO A 428 -5.58 9.07 2.85
N ASP A 429 -6.64 8.94 3.65
CA ASP A 429 -7.75 9.88 3.79
C ASP A 429 -7.42 11.12 4.66
N SER A 430 -6.35 11.08 5.44
CA SER A 430 -5.90 12.22 6.24
C SER A 430 -5.03 13.19 5.43
N GLN A 431 -5.19 14.49 5.72
CA GLN A 431 -4.21 15.50 5.29
C GLN A 431 -2.84 15.10 5.83
N HIS A 432 -1.84 15.13 4.94
CA HIS A 432 -0.50 14.67 5.27
C HIS A 432 0.52 15.79 5.14
N THR A 433 1.36 15.88 6.17
CA THR A 433 2.49 16.78 6.22
C THR A 433 3.77 15.97 6.11
N PHE A 434 4.58 16.29 5.11
CA PHE A 434 5.95 15.79 4.98
C PHE A 434 6.90 16.79 5.64
N ASP A 435 7.43 16.44 6.81
CA ASP A 435 8.36 17.27 7.57
C ASP A 435 9.80 16.98 7.13
N LEU A 436 10.40 17.92 6.38
CA LEU A 436 11.77 17.80 5.88
C LEU A 436 12.80 17.78 7.02
N ASP A 437 12.60 18.60 8.06
CA ASP A 437 13.53 18.68 9.19
C ASP A 437 13.56 17.36 9.95
N LEU A 438 12.41 16.70 10.07
CA LEU A 438 12.33 15.36 10.66
C LEU A 438 13.01 14.31 9.76
N ALA A 439 12.80 14.40 8.44
CA ALA A 439 13.30 13.44 7.48
C ALA A 439 14.83 13.33 7.42
N VAL A 440 15.54 14.46 7.64
CA VAL A 440 17.02 14.53 7.58
C VAL A 440 17.70 14.19 8.91
N LYS A 441 16.97 14.14 10.03
CA LYS A 441 17.56 13.88 11.35
C LYS A 441 18.17 12.48 11.43
N GLN A 442 19.41 12.40 11.88
CA GLN A 442 20.08 11.15 12.27
C GLN A 442 19.99 10.95 13.79
N SER A 443 18.78 10.97 14.32
CA SER A 443 18.50 10.79 15.75
C SER A 443 17.30 9.87 15.95
N ASN A 444 17.09 9.44 17.19
CA ASN A 444 15.91 8.63 17.56
C ASN A 444 14.58 9.39 17.38
N ASP A 445 14.59 10.70 17.12
CA ASP A 445 13.38 11.45 16.76
C ASP A 445 12.89 11.08 15.36
N ASN A 446 13.80 10.73 14.45
CA ASN A 446 13.46 10.27 13.11
C ASN A 446 13.05 8.79 13.16
N PRO A 447 11.78 8.45 12.84
CA PRO A 447 11.31 7.07 12.89
C PRO A 447 12.08 6.13 11.96
N VAL A 448 12.55 6.62 10.81
CA VAL A 448 13.31 5.81 9.85
C VAL A 448 14.61 5.34 10.48
N TYR A 449 15.38 6.29 11.02
CA TYR A 449 16.62 6.01 11.75
C TYR A 449 16.35 5.10 12.95
N TYR A 450 15.29 5.37 13.72
CA TYR A 450 14.92 4.58 14.89
C TYR A 450 14.66 3.10 14.53
N ILE A 451 13.85 2.84 13.50
CA ILE A 451 13.50 1.47 13.08
C ILE A 451 14.72 0.76 12.47
N GLN A 452 15.45 1.42 11.56
CA GLN A 452 16.62 0.82 10.92
C GLN A 452 17.75 0.56 11.93
N ASN A 453 17.89 1.39 12.97
CA ASN A 453 18.86 1.18 14.04
C ASN A 453 18.60 -0.13 14.80
N ALA A 454 17.35 -0.52 14.97
CA ALA A 454 17.03 -1.81 15.57
C ALA A 454 17.56 -2.98 14.72
N HIS A 455 17.44 -2.90 13.39
CA HIS A 455 18.05 -3.88 12.46
C HIS A 455 19.58 -3.84 12.50
N VAL A 456 20.19 -2.64 12.42
CA VAL A 456 21.65 -2.44 12.47
C VAL A 456 22.25 -2.97 13.77
N ARG A 457 21.57 -2.80 14.90
CA ARG A 457 21.98 -3.36 16.20
C ARG A 457 22.04 -4.88 16.17
N CYS A 458 21.06 -5.54 15.55
CA CYS A 458 21.09 -6.99 15.36
C CYS A 458 22.29 -7.40 14.48
N ALA A 459 22.49 -6.73 13.34
CA ALA A 459 23.64 -6.97 12.46
C ALA A 459 24.99 -6.75 13.16
N GLY A 460 25.08 -5.69 13.98
CA GLY A 460 26.26 -5.32 14.75
C GLY A 460 26.65 -6.37 15.79
N ILE A 461 25.69 -6.96 16.50
CA ILE A 461 25.94 -8.07 17.42
C ILE A 461 26.59 -9.25 16.70
N PHE A 462 26.15 -9.59 15.48
CA PHE A 462 26.76 -10.70 14.73
C PHE A 462 28.17 -10.42 14.24
N ARG A 463 28.48 -9.16 13.89
CA ARG A 463 29.85 -8.76 13.57
C ARG A 463 30.78 -8.92 14.76
N GLU A 464 30.34 -8.45 15.92
CA GLU A 464 31.10 -8.55 17.17
C GLU A 464 31.26 -10.02 17.60
N ALA A 465 30.21 -10.84 17.46
CA ALA A 465 30.27 -12.27 17.74
C ALA A 465 31.29 -12.99 16.85
N ALA A 466 31.27 -12.70 15.54
CA ALA A 466 32.21 -13.25 14.57
C ALA A 466 33.67 -12.85 14.90
N ALA A 467 33.92 -11.60 15.27
CA ALA A 467 35.25 -11.14 15.69
C ALA A 467 35.79 -11.87 16.93
N ARG A 468 34.90 -12.36 17.81
CA ARG A 468 35.22 -13.15 18.99
C ARG A 468 35.24 -14.66 18.74
N GLY A 469 34.97 -15.10 17.50
CA GLY A 469 34.88 -16.53 17.16
C GLY A 469 33.66 -17.24 17.76
N VAL A 470 32.59 -16.51 18.06
CA VAL A 470 31.33 -17.03 18.62
C VAL A 470 30.24 -17.03 17.55
N SER A 471 29.44 -18.09 17.49
CA SER A 471 28.23 -18.19 16.65
C SER A 471 27.01 -18.60 17.49
N ASP A 472 25.82 -18.57 16.89
CA ASP A 472 24.58 -19.11 17.46
C ASP A 472 24.36 -20.60 17.14
N ASP A 473 25.40 -21.31 16.68
CA ASP A 473 25.29 -22.72 16.30
C ASP A 473 25.07 -23.63 17.53
N GLY A 474 24.06 -24.49 17.41
CA GLY A 474 23.63 -25.38 18.49
C GLY A 474 22.98 -24.64 19.67
N ALA A 475 22.48 -23.42 19.46
CA ALA A 475 21.77 -22.66 20.47
C ALA A 475 20.55 -23.42 21.02
N ASP A 476 20.40 -23.43 22.35
CA ASP A 476 19.20 -23.91 23.02
C ASP A 476 18.25 -22.74 23.36
N VAL A 477 17.22 -22.55 22.52
CA VAL A 477 16.21 -21.51 22.74
C VAL A 477 15.39 -21.71 24.02
N SER A 478 15.44 -22.88 24.65
CA SER A 478 14.81 -23.13 25.94
C SER A 478 15.35 -22.22 27.06
N LEU A 479 16.57 -21.70 26.90
CA LEU A 479 17.27 -20.84 27.86
C LEU A 479 16.82 -19.37 27.85
N LEU A 480 16.00 -18.97 26.88
CA LEU A 480 15.52 -17.58 26.78
C LEU A 480 14.62 -17.20 27.96
N SER A 481 14.63 -15.92 28.32
CA SER A 481 13.91 -15.36 29.47
C SER A 481 12.75 -14.47 29.05
N ALA A 482 12.05 -13.89 30.03
CA ALA A 482 10.85 -13.09 29.80
C ALA A 482 11.08 -11.86 28.91
N ASP A 483 12.26 -11.24 28.95
CA ASP A 483 12.60 -10.08 28.11
C ASP A 483 12.65 -10.46 26.63
N GLU A 484 13.33 -11.57 26.26
CA GLU A 484 13.36 -12.04 24.88
C GLU A 484 11.96 -12.46 24.41
N LEU A 485 11.18 -13.12 25.26
CA LEU A 485 9.80 -13.52 24.93
C LEU A 485 8.86 -12.34 24.74
N ARG A 486 9.09 -11.21 25.42
CA ARG A 486 8.32 -9.97 25.18
C ARG A 486 8.44 -9.51 23.73
N PHE A 487 9.65 -9.53 23.17
CA PHE A 487 9.83 -9.20 21.74
C PHE A 487 9.16 -10.23 20.85
N ILE A 488 9.30 -11.53 21.14
CA ILE A 488 8.68 -12.59 20.31
C ILE A 488 7.15 -12.45 20.28
N ARG A 489 6.51 -12.13 21.41
CA ARG A 489 5.08 -11.82 21.45
C ARG A 489 4.73 -10.67 20.49
N LYS A 490 5.48 -9.57 20.55
CA LYS A 490 5.29 -8.43 19.62
C LYS A 490 5.57 -8.79 18.16
N ALA A 491 6.56 -9.63 17.89
CA ALA A 491 6.87 -10.12 16.55
C ALA A 491 5.72 -10.93 15.95
N LEU A 492 5.06 -11.76 16.76
CA LEU A 492 3.93 -12.59 16.32
C LEU A 492 2.71 -11.79 15.87
N GLU A 493 2.52 -10.58 16.38
CA GLU A 493 1.47 -9.66 15.92
C GLU A 493 1.62 -9.25 14.44
N LEU A 494 2.80 -9.38 13.84
CA LEU A 494 3.01 -9.01 12.43
C LEU A 494 2.07 -9.78 11.49
N GLY A 495 1.78 -11.05 11.77
CA GLY A 495 0.81 -11.82 10.99
C GLY A 495 -0.58 -11.17 10.98
N GLU A 496 -1.03 -10.67 12.14
CA GLU A 496 -2.31 -9.97 12.28
C GLU A 496 -2.29 -8.62 11.57
N VAL A 497 -1.17 -7.90 11.65
CA VAL A 497 -0.99 -6.62 10.94
C VAL A 497 -1.07 -6.83 9.43
N ILE A 498 -0.43 -7.86 8.89
CA ILE A 498 -0.50 -8.21 7.46
C ILE A 498 -1.93 -8.60 7.08
N GLU A 499 -2.60 -9.42 7.89
CA GLU A 499 -3.99 -9.80 7.63
C GLU A 499 -4.91 -8.58 7.52
N VAL A 500 -4.88 -7.70 8.52
CA VAL A 500 -5.74 -6.52 8.57
C VAL A 500 -5.39 -5.57 7.44
N ALA A 501 -4.10 -5.31 7.21
CA ALA A 501 -3.64 -4.44 6.13
C ALA A 501 -4.05 -4.96 4.75
N ALA A 502 -3.99 -6.28 4.51
CA ALA A 502 -4.40 -6.88 3.24
C ALA A 502 -5.92 -6.85 3.03
N ARG A 503 -6.72 -7.19 4.05
CA ARG A 503 -8.19 -7.20 3.95
C ARG A 503 -8.77 -5.79 3.75
N ASN A 504 -8.21 -4.82 4.46
CA ASN A 504 -8.70 -3.45 4.45
C ASN A 504 -7.99 -2.55 3.43
N LEU A 505 -6.88 -3.00 2.85
CA LEU A 505 -5.98 -2.21 2.01
C LEU A 505 -5.36 -1.02 2.77
N GLU A 506 -4.99 -1.27 4.03
CA GLU A 506 -4.47 -0.28 4.99
C GLU A 506 -2.98 -0.50 5.24
N ALA A 507 -2.16 -0.40 4.18
CA ALA A 507 -0.71 -0.67 4.24
C ALA A 507 0.04 0.20 5.27
N TYR A 508 -0.49 1.39 5.60
CA TYR A 508 0.08 2.29 6.62
C TYR A 508 0.22 1.64 8.00
N ARG A 509 -0.58 0.61 8.31
CA ARG A 509 -0.51 -0.12 9.59
C ARG A 509 0.85 -0.76 9.82
N VAL A 510 1.53 -1.16 8.75
CA VAL A 510 2.88 -1.73 8.83
C VAL A 510 3.87 -0.70 9.38
N ALA A 511 3.74 0.58 9.03
CA ALA A 511 4.61 1.64 9.54
C ALA A 511 4.40 1.90 11.04
N PHE A 512 3.15 1.93 11.50
CA PHE A 512 2.85 2.05 12.94
C PHE A 512 3.41 0.84 13.71
N TYR A 513 3.19 -0.37 13.20
CA TYR A 513 3.73 -1.58 13.80
C TYR A 513 5.27 -1.57 13.85
N ALA A 514 5.95 -1.12 12.79
CA ALA A 514 7.41 -1.04 12.72
C ALA A 514 7.98 -0.19 13.87
N GLN A 515 7.34 0.96 14.13
CA GLN A 515 7.73 1.85 15.21
C GLN A 515 7.51 1.20 16.58
N GLU A 516 6.36 0.56 16.81
CA GLU A 516 6.08 -0.14 18.07
C GLU A 516 7.01 -1.34 18.29
N LEU A 517 7.39 -2.05 17.23
CA LEU A 517 8.35 -3.16 17.28
C LEU A 517 9.73 -2.66 17.71
N ALA A 518 10.21 -1.56 17.11
CA ALA A 518 11.47 -0.92 17.49
C ALA A 518 11.42 -0.42 18.95
N GLN A 519 10.33 0.22 19.36
CA GLN A 519 10.12 0.68 20.75
C GLN A 519 10.17 -0.48 21.76
N THR A 520 9.64 -1.64 21.39
CA THR A 520 9.70 -2.86 22.20
C THR A 520 11.13 -3.41 22.26
N PHE A 521 11.86 -3.36 21.14
CA PHE A 521 13.19 -3.94 21.00
C PHE A 521 14.30 -3.14 21.70
N HIS A 522 14.33 -1.82 21.59
CA HIS A 522 15.46 -1.03 22.10
C HIS A 522 15.75 -1.26 23.59
N PRO A 523 14.76 -1.25 24.51
CA PRO A 523 15.00 -1.57 25.91
C PRO A 523 15.50 -3.00 26.13
N ILE A 524 15.04 -3.96 25.32
CA ILE A 524 15.48 -5.36 25.36
C ILE A 524 16.95 -5.46 24.94
N TYR A 525 17.34 -4.74 23.90
CA TYR A 525 18.73 -4.70 23.47
C TYR A 525 19.67 -4.21 24.58
N ASP A 526 19.23 -3.22 25.36
CA ASP A 526 20.04 -2.64 26.43
C ASP A 526 20.13 -3.57 27.66
N SER A 527 19.09 -4.36 27.96
CA SER A 527 19.06 -5.30 29.10
C SER A 527 19.62 -6.70 28.77
N VAL A 528 19.29 -7.24 27.60
CA VAL A 528 19.61 -8.62 27.18
C VAL A 528 20.98 -8.67 26.51
N ARG A 529 22.05 -8.62 27.29
CA ARG A 529 23.41 -8.70 26.74
C ARG A 529 23.74 -10.11 26.25
N ALA A 530 24.07 -10.28 24.97
CA ALA A 530 24.52 -11.58 24.43
C ALA A 530 26.04 -11.81 24.61
N LEU A 531 26.85 -10.77 24.42
CA LEU A 531 28.32 -10.87 24.36
C LEU A 531 29.03 -10.36 25.62
N HIS A 532 28.32 -10.26 26.76
CA HIS A 532 28.95 -9.87 28.01
C HIS A 532 29.67 -11.07 28.65
N SER A 533 30.80 -10.84 29.33
CA SER A 533 31.64 -11.90 29.92
C SER A 533 30.92 -12.71 31.01
N GLU A 534 29.93 -12.13 31.67
CA GLU A 534 29.12 -12.79 32.71
C GLU A 534 28.02 -13.69 32.15
N VAL A 535 27.81 -13.69 30.83
CA VAL A 535 26.76 -14.51 30.19
C VAL A 535 27.33 -15.90 29.92
N PRO A 536 26.73 -16.97 30.48
CA PRO A 536 27.19 -18.33 30.22
C PRO A 536 27.18 -18.66 28.72
N PRO A 537 28.13 -19.47 28.20
CA PRO A 537 28.24 -19.78 26.77
C PRO A 537 26.95 -20.27 26.11
N GLU A 538 26.20 -21.16 26.77
CA GLU A 538 24.94 -21.69 26.24
C GLU A 538 23.84 -20.60 26.13
N LEU A 539 23.74 -19.72 27.14
CA LEU A 539 22.81 -18.59 27.12
C LEU A 539 23.23 -17.53 26.10
N GLN A 540 24.54 -17.33 25.91
CA GLN A 540 25.07 -16.47 24.86
C GLN A 540 24.61 -16.95 23.48
N LYS A 541 24.73 -18.25 23.18
CA LYS A 541 24.22 -18.83 21.93
C LYS A 541 22.72 -18.64 21.76
N ALA A 542 21.94 -18.92 22.81
CA ALA A 542 20.49 -18.72 22.81
C ALA A 542 20.10 -17.25 22.50
N ARG A 543 20.78 -16.29 23.13
CA ARG A 543 20.54 -14.86 22.88
C ARG A 543 20.95 -14.42 21.49
N LEU A 544 22.07 -14.92 20.97
CA LEU A 544 22.46 -14.69 19.57
C LEU A 544 21.38 -15.23 18.63
N ARG A 545 20.83 -16.42 18.91
CA ARG A 545 19.73 -16.99 18.14
C ARG A 545 18.48 -16.11 18.16
N PHE A 546 18.12 -15.57 19.33
CA PHE A 546 17.06 -14.56 19.45
C PHE A 546 17.32 -13.32 18.57
N TYR A 547 18.53 -12.76 18.59
CA TYR A 547 18.86 -11.61 17.74
C TYR A 547 18.81 -11.92 16.24
N ARG A 548 19.06 -13.18 15.83
CA ARG A 548 18.85 -13.62 14.45
C ARG A 548 17.37 -13.54 14.06
N ALA A 549 16.49 -14.06 14.91
CA ALA A 549 15.05 -13.96 14.69
C ALA A 549 14.59 -12.49 14.65
N ALA A 550 15.07 -11.65 15.58
CA ALA A 550 14.75 -10.22 15.58
C ALA A 550 15.19 -9.53 14.27
N GLN A 551 16.39 -9.83 13.78
CA GLN A 551 16.88 -9.32 12.50
C GLN A 551 15.95 -9.70 11.33
N VAL A 552 15.49 -10.95 11.28
CA VAL A 552 14.54 -11.43 10.26
C VAL A 552 13.23 -10.66 10.32
N VAL A 553 12.67 -10.45 11.52
CA VAL A 553 11.40 -9.70 11.69
C VAL A 553 11.58 -8.25 11.22
N PHE A 554 12.64 -7.56 11.64
CA PHE A 554 12.87 -6.18 11.19
C PHE A 554 13.07 -6.08 9.68
N LYS A 555 13.86 -6.99 9.08
CA LYS A 555 14.04 -7.05 7.63
C LYS A 555 12.69 -7.26 6.93
N ARG A 556 11.84 -8.15 7.44
CA ARG A 556 10.50 -8.42 6.90
C ARG A 556 9.63 -7.18 6.92
N VAL A 557 9.56 -6.48 8.06
CA VAL A 557 8.76 -5.25 8.22
C VAL A 557 9.23 -4.13 7.29
N LEU A 558 10.55 -3.90 7.20
CA LEU A 558 11.14 -2.92 6.28
C LEU A 558 10.82 -3.26 4.82
N THR A 559 10.92 -4.55 4.45
CA THR A 559 10.61 -5.04 3.09
C THR A 559 9.14 -4.79 2.72
N LEU A 560 8.21 -4.97 3.66
CA LEU A 560 6.78 -4.70 3.42
C LEU A 560 6.48 -3.22 3.16
N MET A 561 7.31 -2.32 3.69
CA MET A 561 7.22 -0.87 3.43
C MET A 561 8.06 -0.41 2.21
N GLY A 562 8.76 -1.34 1.55
CA GLY A 562 9.67 -1.03 0.45
C GLY A 562 10.93 -0.27 0.88
N MET A 563 11.33 -0.39 2.14
CA MET A 563 12.52 0.25 2.72
C MET A 563 13.73 -0.69 2.71
N THR A 564 14.93 -0.13 2.79
CA THR A 564 16.15 -0.91 2.99
C THR A 564 16.30 -1.39 4.43
N ALA A 565 17.02 -2.51 4.60
CA ALA A 565 17.43 -3.05 5.89
C ALA A 565 18.97 -2.99 5.99
N PRO A 566 19.54 -1.82 6.36
CA PRO A 566 20.97 -1.62 6.30
C PRO A 566 21.71 -2.43 7.37
N ASP A 567 22.92 -2.89 7.04
CA ASP A 567 23.82 -3.52 8.01
C ASP A 567 24.59 -2.48 8.85
N TYR A 568 24.70 -1.24 8.35
CA TYR A 568 25.40 -0.11 8.97
C TYR A 568 24.63 1.19 8.73
N MET A 569 24.69 2.12 9.67
CA MET A 569 24.16 3.48 9.54
C MET A 569 25.11 4.49 10.13
#